data_AF-A0A7C6FJZ6-F1
#
_entry.id   AF-A0A7C6FJZ6-F1
#
_cell.length_a   1.000
_cell.length_b   1.000
_cell.length_c   1.000
_cell.angle_alpha   90.00
_cell.angle_beta   90.00
_cell.angle_gamma   90.00
#
_symmetry.space_group_name_H-M   'P 1'
#
loop_
_entity.id
_entity.type
_entity.pdbx_description
1 polymer ?
#
loop_
_entity_poly.entity_id
_entity_poly.type
_entity_poly.pdbx_seq_one_letter_code
_entity_poly.pdbx_strand_id
1 'polypeptide(L)'
;MTDPATRLATLRRPKLLIRAARFGLEAYDRKRDLRRLLHGGVAPTPRAAVETLFEEEALLEEGRTGGQASYSPARHVDVLIALIAEARLLAAGYSAAPRGDLS
;
A
#
# COMPACT_ATOMS: atom_id res chain seq x y z
N MET A 1 -0.49 1.64 -18.45
CA MET A 1 -0.89 1.45 -17.03
C MET A 1 0.25 0.77 -16.32
N THR A 2 0.97 1.48 -15.46
CA THR A 2 2.16 0.94 -14.75
C THR A 2 1.72 -0.07 -13.69
N ASP A 3 2.37 -1.23 -13.67
CA ASP A 3 2.14 -2.27 -12.68
C ASP A 3 2.30 -1.72 -11.23
N PRO A 4 1.39 -2.05 -10.29
CA PRO A 4 1.46 -1.59 -8.90
C PRO A 4 2.80 -1.88 -8.21
N ALA A 5 3.43 -3.04 -8.49
CA ALA A 5 4.74 -3.37 -7.92
C ALA A 5 5.84 -2.46 -8.48
N THR A 6 5.73 -2.08 -9.76
CA THR A 6 6.61 -1.09 -10.39
C THR A 6 6.42 0.31 -9.80
N ARG A 7 5.17 0.77 -9.56
CA ARG A 7 4.91 2.05 -8.87
C ARG A 7 5.52 2.07 -7.47
N LEU A 8 5.35 0.99 -6.72
CA LEU A 8 5.94 0.80 -5.38
C LEU A 8 7.48 0.83 -5.43
N ALA A 9 8.10 0.19 -6.41
CA ALA A 9 9.56 0.17 -6.57
C ALA A 9 10.13 1.57 -6.89
N THR A 10 9.34 2.44 -7.51
CA THR A 10 9.74 3.83 -7.81
C THR A 10 9.52 4.82 -6.65
N LEU A 11 8.82 4.42 -5.58
CA LEU A 11 8.64 5.27 -4.40
C LEU A 11 9.99 5.53 -3.71
N ARG A 12 10.39 6.80 -3.67
CA ARG A 12 11.56 7.26 -2.92
C ARG A 12 11.15 7.47 -1.46
N ARG A 13 11.29 6.45 -0.62
CA ARG A 13 10.97 6.53 0.82
C ARG A 13 12.20 6.27 1.69
N PRO A 14 12.28 6.86 2.90
CA PRO A 14 13.31 6.51 3.87
C PRO A 14 13.39 5.00 4.07
N LYS A 15 14.59 4.42 3.94
CA LYS A 15 14.81 2.96 4.02
C LYS A 15 14.27 2.34 5.31
N LEU A 16 14.22 3.12 6.39
CA LEU A 16 13.70 2.69 7.69
C LEU A 16 12.20 2.39 7.64
N LEU A 17 11.39 3.23 7.00
CA LEU A 17 9.94 3.05 6.90
C LEU A 17 9.60 1.78 6.11
N ILE A 18 10.28 1.58 4.98
CA ILE A 18 10.11 0.38 4.16
C ILE A 18 10.53 -0.89 4.94
N ARG A 19 11.60 -0.82 5.73
CA ARG A 19 12.02 -1.95 6.58
C ARG A 19 10.98 -2.26 7.65
N ALA A 20 10.49 -1.26 8.36
CA ALA A 20 9.43 -1.42 9.37
C ALA A 20 8.16 -2.03 8.75
N ALA A 21 7.75 -1.53 7.58
CA ALA A 21 6.59 -2.06 6.87
C ALA A 21 6.78 -3.53 6.49
N ARG A 22 7.98 -3.94 6.05
CA ARG A 22 8.24 -5.35 5.73
C ARG A 22 8.07 -6.29 6.92
N PHE A 23 8.48 -5.87 8.13
CA PHE A 23 8.26 -6.66 9.34
C PHE A 23 6.78 -6.73 9.73
N GLY A 24 6.02 -5.66 9.50
CA GLY A 24 4.58 -5.62 9.78
C GLY A 24 3.71 -6.46 8.85
N LEU A 25 4.25 -6.96 7.73
CA LEU A 25 3.48 -7.75 6.76
C LEU A 25 2.93 -9.05 7.35
N GLU A 26 3.64 -9.69 8.28
CA GLU A 26 3.20 -10.94 8.91
C GLU A 26 1.94 -10.75 9.77
N ALA A 27 1.72 -9.53 10.27
CA ALA A 27 0.59 -9.18 11.12
C ALA A 27 -0.58 -8.55 10.36
N TYR A 28 -0.44 -8.34 9.05
CA TYR A 28 -1.44 -7.67 8.23
C TYR A 28 -2.74 -8.49 8.12
N ASP A 29 -3.84 -7.91 8.55
CA ASP A 29 -5.19 -8.42 8.34
C ASP A 29 -5.94 -7.46 7.43
N ARG A 30 -6.19 -7.89 6.20
CA ARG A 30 -6.82 -7.06 5.16
C ARG A 30 -8.12 -6.42 5.60
N LYS A 31 -8.99 -7.15 6.30
CA LYS A 31 -10.32 -6.67 6.67
C LYS A 31 -10.23 -5.64 7.80
N ARG A 32 -9.45 -5.95 8.84
CA ARG A 32 -9.23 -5.08 10.00
C ARG A 32 -8.49 -3.81 9.60
N ASP A 33 -7.39 -3.95 8.87
CA ASP A 33 -6.46 -2.87 8.61
C ASP A 33 -6.98 -1.91 7.53
N LEU A 34 -7.60 -2.41 6.45
CA LEU A 34 -8.22 -1.51 5.46
C LEU A 34 -9.41 -0.75 6.04
N ARG A 35 -10.22 -1.39 6.90
CA ARG A 35 -11.32 -0.69 7.60
C ARG A 35 -10.78 0.47 8.45
N ARG A 36 -9.69 0.23 9.19
CA ARG A 36 -9.06 1.23 10.04
C ARG A 36 -8.42 2.36 9.23
N LEU A 37 -7.74 2.04 8.14
CA LEU A 37 -6.98 3.01 7.33
C LEU A 37 -7.87 3.83 6.39
N LEU A 38 -8.87 3.21 5.78
CA LEU A 38 -9.71 3.82 4.74
C LEU A 38 -11.07 4.29 5.27
N HIS A 39 -11.33 4.16 6.58
CA HIS A 39 -12.56 4.57 7.25
C HIS A 39 -13.87 4.04 6.60
N GLY A 40 -13.79 2.89 5.91
CA GLY A 40 -14.89 2.29 5.15
C GLY A 40 -15.44 0.99 5.76
N GLY A 41 -16.70 0.66 5.49
CA GLY A 41 -17.37 -0.53 6.05
C GLY A 41 -16.96 -1.85 5.39
N VAL A 42 -16.93 -1.89 4.06
CA VAL A 42 -16.56 -3.05 3.24
C VAL A 42 -15.17 -2.83 2.64
N ALA A 43 -14.31 -3.84 2.74
CA ALA A 43 -12.97 -3.78 2.15
C ALA A 43 -13.08 -3.65 0.62
N PRO A 44 -12.46 -2.63 0.00
CA PRO A 44 -12.54 -2.42 -1.44
C PRO A 44 -11.87 -3.56 -2.22
N THR A 45 -12.01 -3.57 -3.55
CA THR A 45 -11.21 -4.46 -4.39
C THR A 45 -9.72 -4.16 -4.21
N PRO A 46 -8.80 -5.12 -4.40
CA PRO A 46 -7.37 -4.85 -4.22
C PRO A 46 -6.85 -3.68 -5.07
N ARG A 47 -7.41 -3.49 -6.28
CA ARG A 47 -7.06 -2.37 -7.14
C ARG A 47 -7.49 -1.02 -6.54
N ALA A 48 -8.75 -0.92 -6.10
CA ALA A 48 -9.24 0.29 -5.47
C ALA A 48 -8.53 0.57 -4.15
N ALA A 49 -8.21 -0.47 -3.37
CA ALA A 49 -7.42 -0.35 -2.14
C ALA A 49 -6.05 0.27 -2.43
N VAL A 50 -5.32 -0.23 -3.44
CA VAL A 50 -3.99 0.29 -3.79
C VAL A 50 -4.03 1.75 -4.21
N GLU A 51 -4.97 2.16 -5.05
CA GLU A 51 -5.04 3.57 -5.49
C GLU A 51 -5.31 4.51 -4.30
N THR A 52 -6.28 4.19 -3.42
CA THR A 52 -6.53 5.01 -2.22
C THR A 52 -5.35 5.00 -1.25
N LEU A 53 -4.67 3.85 -1.09
CA LEU A 53 -3.48 3.78 -0.24
C LEU A 53 -2.32 4.63 -0.79
N PHE A 54 -2.17 4.76 -2.11
CA PHE A 54 -1.17 5.66 -2.70
C PHE A 54 -1.46 7.13 -2.38
N GLU A 55 -2.73 7.53 -2.39
CA GLU A 55 -3.16 8.89 -2.02
C GLU A 55 -2.84 9.18 -0.54
N GLU A 56 -3.21 8.27 0.36
CA GLU A 56 -2.90 8.38 1.79
C GLU A 56 -1.37 8.41 2.05
N GLU A 57 -0.61 7.61 1.31
CA GLU A 57 0.84 7.55 1.42
C GLU A 57 1.50 8.87 0.98
N ALA A 58 1.00 9.49 -0.10
CA ALA A 58 1.48 10.78 -0.57
C ALA A 58 1.23 11.89 0.46
N LEU A 59 0.03 11.93 1.05
CA LEU A 59 -0.32 12.89 2.11
C LEU A 59 0.60 12.75 3.34
N LEU A 60 0.92 11.52 3.73
CA LEU A 60 1.83 11.27 4.86
C LEU A 60 3.27 11.66 4.53
N GLU A 61 3.73 11.45 3.29
CA GLU A 61 5.06 11.87 2.85
C GLU A 61 5.18 13.40 2.79
N GLU A 62 4.14 14.11 2.37
CA GLU A 62 4.07 15.56 2.45
C GLU A 62 4.15 16.04 3.91
N GLY A 63 3.40 15.41 4.81
CA GLY A 63 3.46 15.69 6.24
C GLY A 63 4.86 15.44 6.83
N ARG A 64 5.51 14.35 6.42
CA ARG A 64 6.87 13.98 6.85
C ARG A 64 7.92 14.99 6.39
N THR A 65 7.85 15.42 5.13
CA THR A 65 8.83 16.35 4.56
C THR A 65 8.59 17.79 5.00
N GLY A 66 7.33 18.17 5.24
CA GLY A 66 6.94 19.47 5.77
C GLY A 66 7.06 19.62 7.29
N GLY A 67 7.39 18.55 8.02
CA GLY A 67 7.53 18.59 9.49
C GLY A 67 6.22 18.89 10.23
N GLN A 68 5.09 18.44 9.68
CA GLN A 68 3.77 18.72 10.25
C GLN A 68 3.62 18.06 11.64
N ALA A 69 3.06 18.78 12.61
CA ALA A 69 2.83 18.25 13.96
C ALA A 69 1.84 17.07 14.00
N SER A 70 0.96 16.97 13.00
CA SER A 70 0.02 15.87 12.82
C SER A 70 0.63 14.61 12.18
N TYR A 71 1.88 14.69 11.70
CA TYR A 71 2.53 13.56 11.05
C TYR A 71 2.74 12.41 12.04
N SER A 72 2.27 11.21 11.66
CA SER A 72 2.45 9.98 12.42
C SER A 72 3.28 8.97 11.63
N PRO A 73 4.53 8.71 12.05
CA PRO A 73 5.35 7.64 11.45
C PRO A 73 4.68 6.27 11.54
N ALA A 74 3.95 6.00 12.64
CA ALA A 74 3.23 4.74 12.83
C ALA A 74 2.13 4.57 11.76
N ARG A 75 1.33 5.61 11.51
CA ARG A 75 0.32 5.60 10.44
C ARG A 75 0.96 5.42 9.07
N HIS A 76 2.13 6.04 8.82
CA HIS A 76 2.85 5.88 7.56
C HIS A 76 3.32 4.44 7.34
N VAL A 77 3.85 3.81 8.39
CA VAL A 77 4.21 2.38 8.34
C VAL A 77 2.98 1.52 8.07
N ASP A 78 1.84 1.77 8.74
CA ASP A 78 0.60 1.02 8.51
C ASP A 78 0.12 1.11 7.05
N VAL A 79 0.14 2.31 6.46
CA VAL A 79 -0.22 2.52 5.04
C VAL A 79 0.75 1.78 4.13
N LEU A 80 2.06 1.83 4.39
CA LEU A 80 3.06 1.11 3.60
C LEU A 80 2.92 -0.42 3.71
N ILE A 81 2.57 -0.96 4.89
CA ILE A 81 2.26 -2.39 5.08
C ILE A 81 1.11 -2.78 4.15
N ALA A 82 -0.01 -2.05 4.24
CA ALA A 82 -1.20 -2.32 3.45
C ALA A 82 -0.92 -2.20 1.94
N LEU A 83 -0.17 -1.18 1.52
CA LEU A 83 0.15 -0.95 0.11
C LEU A 83 1.03 -2.06 -0.48
N ILE A 84 2.04 -2.53 0.28
CA ILE A 84 2.87 -3.67 -0.14
C ILE A 84 2.03 -4.96 -0.22
N ALA A 85 1.17 -5.21 0.77
CA ALA A 85 0.34 -6.41 0.81
C ALA A 85 -0.68 -6.44 -0.34
N GLU A 86 -1.41 -5.34 -0.58
CA GLU A 86 -2.40 -5.27 -1.64
C GLU A 86 -1.77 -5.29 -3.04
N ALA A 87 -0.58 -4.69 -3.22
CA ALA A 87 0.17 -4.80 -4.47
C ALA A 87 0.58 -6.24 -4.79
N ARG A 88 1.00 -7.02 -3.77
CA ARG A 88 1.31 -8.45 -3.92
C ARG A 88 0.06 -9.27 -4.27
N LEU A 89 -1.08 -8.97 -3.64
CA LEU A 89 -2.36 -9.61 -3.96
C LEU A 89 -2.79 -9.35 -5.41
N LEU A 90 -2.62 -8.11 -5.90
CA LEU A 90 -2.87 -7.78 -7.31
C LEU A 90 -1.96 -8.53 -8.26
N ALA A 91 -0.66 -8.61 -7.95
CA ALA A 91 0.30 -9.33 -8.78
C ALA A 91 0.01 -10.84 -8.82
N ALA A 92 -0.35 -11.44 -7.68
CA ALA A 92 -0.74 -12.85 -7.59
C ALA A 92 -2.04 -13.14 -8.37
N GLY A 93 -3.04 -12.25 -8.24
CA GLY A 93 -4.28 -12.35 -9.01
C GLY A 93 -4.08 -12.18 -10.52
N TYR A 94 -3.13 -11.35 -10.94
CA TYR A 94 -2.74 -11.22 -12.34
C TYR A 94 -1.95 -12.44 -12.86
N SER A 95 -1.15 -13.08 -12.01
CA SER A 95 -0.41 -14.29 -12.37
C SER A 95 -1.28 -15.55 -12.44
N ALA A 96 -2.41 -15.57 -11.73
CA ALA A 96 -3.36 -16.69 -11.73
C ALA A 96 -4.42 -16.58 -12.85
N ALA A 97 -4.60 -15.40 -13.45
CA ALA A 97 -5.40 -15.26 -14.66
C ALA A 97 -4.61 -15.83 -15.87
N PRO A 98 -5.24 -16.60 -16.78
CA PRO A 98 -4.54 -17.09 -17.96
C PRO A 98 -4.03 -15.90 -18.76
N ARG A 99 -2.71 -15.83 -18.95
CA ARG A 99 -2.12 -14.97 -19.97
C ARG A 99 -2.68 -15.45 -21.30
N GLY A 100 -3.70 -14.77 -21.81
CA GLY A 100 -4.17 -14.94 -23.18
C GLY A 100 -2.97 -14.79 -24.11
N ASP A 101 -2.58 -15.91 -24.67
CA ASP A 101 -2.05 -16.06 -26.01
C ASP A 101 -2.25 -14.82 -26.89
N LEU A 102 -1.21 -14.00 -26.97
CA LEU A 102 -0.99 -13.15 -28.13
C LEU A 102 -0.38 -14.05 -29.21
N SER A 103 -1.24 -14.65 -30.03
CA SER A 103 -0.93 -15.07 -31.40
C SER A 103 -1.51 -14.07 -32.40
#